data_AF-A0A355W9U1-F1
#
_entry.id   AF-A0A355W9U1-F1
#
_cell.length_a   1.000
_cell.length_b   1.000
_cell.length_c   1.000
_cell.angle_alpha   90.00
_cell.angle_beta   90.00
_cell.angle_gamma   90.00
#
_symmetry.space_group_name_H-M   'P 1'
#
loop_
_entity.id
_entity.type
_entity.pdbx_description
1 polymer ?
#
loop_
_entity_poly.entity_id
_entity_poly.type
_entity_poly.pdbx_seq_one_letter_code
_entity_poly.pdbx_strand_id
1 'polypeptide(L)'
;MDFYPQPLQRLIDEFSKLPGIGTKTAQRLAFYVLKMDEDSVKSLSESIVNAKKDIKYCSICGNLTDADPCSICRNDARDKSTICVVQEAKDILPMEKTREYQGLYHVLHGSISPLEGIG
;
A
#
# COMPACT_ATOMS: atom_id res chain seq x y z
N MET A 1 8.48 31.98 8.84
CA MET A 1 9.04 32.67 7.67
C MET A 1 9.10 31.64 6.57
N ASP A 2 8.12 31.65 5.66
CA ASP A 2 8.02 30.64 4.62
C ASP A 2 9.13 30.88 3.61
N PHE A 3 10.17 30.04 3.67
CA PHE A 3 11.39 30.17 2.89
C PHE A 3 11.22 29.72 1.43
N TYR A 4 10.06 29.17 1.08
CA TYR A 4 9.76 28.60 -0.23
C TYR A 4 8.47 29.18 -0.82
N PRO A 5 8.35 29.22 -2.17
CA PRO A 5 7.09 29.51 -2.83
C PRO A 5 5.98 28.55 -2.35
N GLN A 6 4.76 29.08 -2.19
CA GLN A 6 3.59 28.33 -1.71
C GLN A 6 3.41 26.92 -2.34
N PRO A 7 3.53 26.73 -3.68
CA PRO A 7 3.39 25.40 -4.28
C PRO A 7 4.45 24.40 -3.82
N LEU A 8 5.70 24.84 -3.65
CA LEU A 8 6.79 23.99 -3.18
C LEU A 8 6.61 23.63 -1.71
N GLN A 9 6.19 24.59 -0.88
CA GLN A 9 5.91 24.34 0.54
C GLN A 9 4.83 23.25 0.71
N ARG A 10 3.73 23.35 -0.06
CA ARG A 10 2.68 22.31 -0.04
C ARG A 10 3.21 20.93 -0.39
N LEU A 11 4.07 20.81 -1.40
CA LEU A 11 4.64 19.51 -1.79
C LEU A 11 5.53 18.92 -0.68
N ILE A 12 6.32 19.76 -0.01
CA ILE A 12 7.13 19.36 1.15
C ILE A 12 6.23 18.87 2.28
N ASP A 13 5.17 19.61 2.59
CA ASP A 13 4.26 19.28 3.67
C ASP A 13 3.56 17.94 3.40
N GLU A 14 3.07 17.69 2.18
CA GLU A 14 2.46 16.40 1.82
C GLU A 14 3.44 15.24 1.92
N PHE A 15 4.69 15.39 1.43
CA PHE A 15 5.69 14.32 1.59
C PHE A 15 6.06 14.06 3.04
N SER A 16 6.05 15.09 3.90
CA SER A 16 6.38 14.95 5.32
C SER A 16 5.34 14.17 6.14
N LYS A 17 4.11 14.01 5.61
CA LYS A 17 3.05 13.20 6.25
C LYS A 17 3.26 11.70 6.06
N LEU A 18 4.11 11.30 5.11
CA LEU A 18 4.36 9.89 4.83
C LEU A 18 5.22 9.26 5.93
N PRO A 19 4.91 8.03 6.39
CA PRO A 19 5.67 7.37 7.43
C PRO A 19 7.13 7.18 7.01
N GLY A 20 8.06 7.56 7.88
CA GLY A 20 9.50 7.48 7.62
C GLY A 20 10.10 8.65 6.82
N ILE A 21 9.30 9.66 6.44
CA ILE A 21 9.79 10.85 5.72
C ILE A 21 9.79 12.07 6.64
N GLY A 22 10.97 12.44 7.15
CA GLY A 22 11.15 13.70 7.87
C GLY A 22 11.24 14.92 6.93
N THR A 23 11.14 16.13 7.51
CA THR A 23 11.15 17.41 6.77
C THR A 23 12.32 17.58 5.81
N LYS A 24 13.54 17.19 6.21
CA LYS A 24 14.74 17.25 5.34
C LYS A 24 14.62 16.32 4.12
N THR A 25 14.07 15.12 4.31
CA THR A 25 13.87 14.16 3.22
C THR A 25 12.75 14.63 2.29
N ALA A 26 11.64 15.14 2.85
CA ALA A 26 10.54 15.72 2.09
C ALA A 26 11.01 16.88 1.21
N GLN A 27 11.84 17.78 1.74
CA GLN A 27 12.48 18.85 0.95
C GLN A 27 13.28 18.29 -0.23
N ARG A 28 14.14 17.30 0.01
CA ARG A 28 14.95 16.69 -1.05
C ARG A 28 14.08 16.06 -2.14
N LEU A 29 12.98 15.40 -1.77
CA LEU A 29 12.03 14.81 -2.71
C LEU A 29 11.28 15.89 -3.50
N ALA A 30 10.81 16.95 -2.85
CA ALA A 30 10.10 18.04 -3.52
C ALA A 30 10.99 18.74 -4.56
N PHE A 31 12.26 19.00 -4.24
CA PHE A 31 13.22 19.54 -5.22
C PHE A 31 13.59 18.55 -6.32
N TYR A 32 13.53 17.25 -6.06
CA TYR A 32 13.72 16.25 -7.10
C TYR A 32 12.57 16.26 -8.10
N VAL A 33 11.32 16.34 -7.64
CA VAL A 33 10.13 16.45 -8.50
C VAL A 33 10.20 17.66 -9.44
N LEU A 34 10.70 18.80 -8.97
CA LEU A 34 10.89 19.99 -9.83
C LEU A 34 11.94 19.82 -10.93
N LYS A 35 12.81 18.82 -10.83
CA LYS A 35 13.83 18.51 -11.85
C LYS A 35 13.38 17.39 -12.80
N MET A 36 12.27 16.72 -12.51
CA MET A 36 11.70 15.69 -13.37
C MET A 36 11.01 16.36 -14.56
N ASP A 37 10.93 15.63 -15.68
CA ASP A 37 10.07 16.02 -16.79
C ASP A 37 8.59 15.93 -16.40
N GLU A 38 7.76 16.72 -17.07
CA GLU A 38 6.33 16.84 -16.76
C GLU A 38 5.57 15.51 -16.89
N ASP A 39 5.94 14.68 -17.88
CA ASP A 39 5.33 13.38 -18.10
C ASP A 39 5.61 12.41 -16.94
N SER A 40 6.85 12.38 -16.43
CA SER A 40 7.21 11.59 -15.25
C SER A 40 6.49 12.07 -13.99
N VAL A 41 6.34 13.38 -13.79
CA VAL A 41 5.59 13.93 -12.65
C VAL A 41 4.11 13.53 -12.74
N LYS A 42 3.52 13.63 -13.93
CA LYS A 42 2.14 13.25 -14.18
C LYS A 42 1.92 11.75 -13.95
N SER A 43 2.81 10.91 -14.48
CA SER A 43 2.77 9.45 -14.29
C SER A 43 2.83 9.05 -12.81
N LEU A 44 3.70 9.71 -12.03
CA LEU A 44 3.78 9.49 -10.58
C LEU A 44 2.47 9.91 -9.87
N SER A 45 1.94 11.08 -10.20
CA SER A 45 0.70 11.59 -9.61
C SER A 45 -0.49 10.68 -9.91
N GLU A 46 -0.63 10.26 -11.16
CA GLU A 46 -1.67 9.32 -11.59
C GLU A 46 -1.53 7.96 -10.90
N SER A 47 -0.30 7.43 -10.75
CA SER A 47 -0.07 6.17 -10.04
C SER A 47 -0.54 6.21 -8.59
N ILE A 48 -0.31 7.32 -7.88
CA ILE A 48 -0.78 7.50 -6.50
C ILE A 48 -2.31 7.49 -6.44
N VAL A 49 -2.95 8.24 -7.34
CA VAL A 49 -4.41 8.37 -7.39
C VAL A 49 -5.07 7.04 -7.79
N ASN A 50 -4.57 6.39 -8.83
CA ASN A 50 -5.12 5.14 -9.35
C ASN A 50 -4.93 4.01 -8.35
N ALA A 51 -3.76 3.89 -7.70
CA ALA A 51 -3.56 2.90 -6.63
C ALA A 51 -4.59 3.05 -5.51
N LYS A 52 -4.95 4.28 -5.11
CA LYS A 52 -5.97 4.49 -4.08
C LYS A 52 -7.40 4.17 -4.55
N LYS A 53 -7.69 4.33 -5.85
CA LYS A 53 -9.03 4.11 -6.44
C LYS A 53 -9.27 2.65 -6.81
N ASP A 54 -8.29 2.01 -7.41
CA ASP A 54 -8.45 0.73 -8.09
C ASP A 54 -8.16 -0.45 -7.17
N ILE A 55 -7.34 -0.24 -6.13
CA ILE A 55 -7.09 -1.26 -5.11
C ILE A 55 -8.30 -1.37 -4.18
N LYS A 56 -8.87 -2.57 -4.16
CA LYS A 56 -10.00 -2.96 -3.31
C LYS A 56 -9.63 -4.20 -2.49
N TYR A 57 -10.52 -4.57 -1.57
CA TYR A 57 -10.40 -5.81 -0.82
C TYR A 57 -11.11 -6.95 -1.57
N CYS A 58 -10.48 -8.11 -1.59
CA CYS A 58 -11.06 -9.34 -2.10
C CYS A 58 -12.29 -9.73 -1.25
N SER A 59 -13.42 -10.00 -1.91
CA SER A 59 -14.67 -10.42 -1.26
C SER A 59 -14.57 -11.75 -0.50
N ILE A 60 -13.56 -12.57 -0.78
CA ILE A 60 -13.36 -13.89 -0.18
C ILE A 60 -12.37 -13.85 0.99
N CYS A 61 -11.19 -13.24 0.78
CA CYS A 61 -10.08 -13.34 1.73
C CYS A 61 -9.64 -12.02 2.36
N GLY A 62 -10.21 -10.88 1.97
CA GLY A 62 -9.77 -9.57 2.45
C GLY A 62 -8.42 -9.09 1.89
N ASN A 63 -7.73 -9.86 1.04
CA ASN A 63 -6.46 -9.39 0.45
C ASN A 63 -6.67 -8.16 -0.45
N LEU A 64 -5.65 -7.30 -0.54
CA LEU A 64 -5.62 -6.21 -1.51
C LEU A 64 -5.53 -6.77 -2.94
N THR A 65 -6.42 -6.30 -3.81
CA THR A 65 -6.48 -6.75 -5.20
C THR A 65 -7.14 -5.70 -6.09
N ASP A 66 -6.80 -5.73 -7.38
CA ASP A 66 -7.45 -4.98 -8.46
C ASP A 66 -8.61 -5.77 -9.11
N ALA A 67 -8.62 -7.10 -8.94
CA ALA A 67 -9.63 -8.01 -9.47
C ALA A 67 -10.28 -8.82 -8.35
N ASP A 68 -11.61 -8.79 -8.26
CA ASP A 68 -12.36 -9.51 -7.24
C ASP A 68 -13.09 -10.71 -7.86
N PRO A 69 -12.86 -11.96 -7.41
CA PRO A 69 -11.92 -12.38 -6.34
C PRO A 69 -10.44 -12.30 -6.73
N CYS A 70 -9.54 -12.22 -5.74
CA CYS A 70 -8.11 -12.07 -6.00
C CYS A 70 -7.51 -13.28 -6.75
N SER A 71 -6.31 -13.11 -7.31
CA SER A 71 -5.61 -14.16 -8.09
C SER A 71 -5.40 -15.45 -7.29
N ILE A 72 -5.18 -15.37 -5.97
CA ILE A 72 -4.98 -16.55 -5.11
C ILE A 72 -6.30 -17.31 -4.95
N CYS A 73 -7.40 -16.61 -4.64
CA CYS A 73 -8.71 -17.24 -4.44
C CYS A 73 -9.29 -17.87 -5.72
N ARG A 74 -8.98 -17.30 -6.90
CA ARG A 74 -9.41 -17.85 -8.19
C ARG A 74 -8.54 -19.03 -8.68
N ASN A 75 -7.42 -19.30 -8.02
CA ASN A 75 -6.52 -20.35 -8.47
C ASN A 75 -7.00 -21.74 -8.04
N ASP A 76 -7.44 -22.55 -8.99
CA ASP A 76 -7.93 -23.91 -8.73
C ASP A 76 -6.84 -24.93 -8.38
N ALA A 77 -5.56 -24.60 -8.59
CA ALA A 77 -4.45 -25.45 -8.15
C ALA A 77 -4.16 -25.34 -6.64
N ARG A 78 -4.79 -24.39 -5.94
CA ARG A 78 -4.62 -24.18 -4.50
C ARG A 78 -5.53 -25.10 -3.69
N ASP A 79 -5.04 -25.52 -2.53
CA ASP A 79 -5.82 -26.28 -1.57
C ASP A 79 -6.84 -25.38 -0.85
N LYS A 80 -8.12 -25.58 -1.16
CA LYS A 80 -9.23 -24.80 -0.57
C LYS A 80 -9.63 -25.30 0.83
N SER A 81 -9.04 -26.39 1.32
CA SER A 81 -9.31 -26.92 2.67
C SER A 81 -8.48 -26.26 3.77
N THR A 82 -7.39 -25.57 3.40
CA THR A 82 -6.46 -24.94 4.33
C THR A 82 -6.46 -23.41 4.17
N ILE A 83 -6.60 -22.68 5.27
CA ILE A 83 -6.57 -21.21 5.30
C ILE A 83 -5.47 -20.72 6.25
N CYS A 84 -4.56 -19.88 5.76
CA CYS A 84 -3.58 -19.17 6.55
C CYS A 84 -4.11 -17.77 6.88
N VAL A 85 -4.41 -17.55 8.16
CA VAL A 85 -4.88 -16.26 8.65
C VAL A 85 -3.67 -15.35 8.87
N VAL A 86 -3.72 -14.15 8.31
CA VAL A 86 -2.65 -13.14 8.41
C VAL A 86 -3.20 -11.82 8.93
N GLN A 87 -2.35 -11.04 9.60
CA GLN A 87 -2.74 -9.78 10.18
C GLN A 87 -3.00 -8.72 9.10
N GLU A 88 -2.07 -8.57 8.16
CA GLU A 88 -2.15 -7.59 7.08
C GLU A 88 -1.85 -8.19 5.70
N ALA A 89 -2.35 -7.54 4.64
CA ALA A 89 -2.16 -8.00 3.27
C ALA A 89 -0.67 -8.11 2.86
N LYS A 90 0.19 -7.26 3.44
CA LYS A 90 1.64 -7.28 3.22
C LYS A 90 2.31 -8.58 3.69
N ASP A 91 1.70 -9.30 4.63
CA ASP A 91 2.25 -10.53 5.21
C ASP A 91 2.08 -11.74 4.27
N ILE A 92 1.19 -11.64 3.27
CA ILE A 92 1.02 -12.68 2.24
C ILE A 92 2.27 -12.77 1.36
N LEU A 93 2.88 -11.64 1.01
CA LEU A 93 3.99 -11.61 0.03
C LEU A 93 5.22 -12.41 0.51
N PRO A 94 5.70 -12.28 1.77
CA PRO A 94 6.75 -13.15 2.30
C PRO A 94 6.39 -14.63 2.26
N MET A 95 5.14 -14.99 2.60
CA MET A 95 4.68 -16.38 2.58
C MET A 95 4.67 -16.96 1.17
N GLU A 96 4.19 -16.19 0.18
CA GLU A 96 4.19 -16.60 -1.23
C GLU A 96 5.60 -16.75 -1.80
N LYS A 97 6.56 -15.93 -1.32
CA LYS A 97 7.96 -16.01 -1.76
C LYS A 97 8.64 -17.33 -1.40
N THR A 98 8.21 -18.02 -0.34
CA THR A 98 8.78 -19.33 0.02
C THR A 98 8.34 -20.43 -0.94
N ARG A 99 7.19 -20.27 -1.61
CA ARG A 99 6.55 -21.26 -2.50
C ARG A 99 6.20 -22.59 -1.83
N GLU A 100 6.28 -22.67 -0.51
CA GLU A 100 5.98 -23.87 0.26
C GLU A 100 4.50 -23.95 0.64
N TYR A 101 3.81 -22.82 0.71
CA TYR A 101 2.40 -22.77 1.07
C TYR A 101 1.50 -22.84 -0.17
N GLN A 102 0.57 -23.80 -0.18
CA GLN A 102 -0.35 -24.05 -1.30
C GLN A 102 -1.83 -23.81 -0.94
N GLY A 103 -2.12 -23.36 0.29
CA GLY A 103 -3.48 -23.06 0.73
C GLY A 103 -3.95 -21.66 0.34
N LEU A 104 -5.09 -21.25 0.91
CA LEU A 104 -5.66 -19.91 0.79
C LEU A 104 -5.26 -19.01 1.96
N TYR A 105 -5.51 -17.71 1.85
CA TYR A 105 -5.28 -16.75 2.93
C TYR A 105 -6.58 -16.15 3.43
N HIS A 106 -6.54 -15.57 4.63
CA HIS A 106 -7.55 -14.66 5.13
C HIS A 106 -6.88 -13.49 5.87
N VAL A 107 -7.18 -12.26 5.49
CA VAL A 107 -6.54 -11.04 6.02
C VAL A 107 -7.46 -10.39 7.06
N LEU A 108 -6.93 -10.14 8.25
CA LEU A 108 -7.68 -9.56 9.37
C LEU A 108 -7.75 -8.03 9.37
N HIS A 109 -6.83 -7.36 8.66
CA HIS A 109 -6.67 -5.90 8.62
C HIS A 109 -6.30 -5.28 9.98
N GLY A 110 -5.58 -6.02 10.80
CA GLY A 110 -5.15 -5.57 12.12
C GLY A 110 -5.08 -6.70 13.13
N SER A 111 -4.77 -6.33 14.36
CA SER A 111 -4.75 -7.23 15.51
C SER A 111 -5.61 -6.68 16.63
N ILE A 112 -6.07 -7.57 17.50
CA ILE A 112 -6.74 -7.20 18.75
C ILE A 112 -5.74 -6.43 19.62
N SER A 113 -6.11 -5.22 20.02
CA SER A 113 -5.28 -4.30 20.80
C SER A 113 -6.16 -3.58 21.83
N PRO A 114 -6.31 -4.14 23.05
CA PRO A 114 -7.14 -3.54 24.10
C PRO A 114 -6.67 -2.14 24.51
N LEU A 115 -5.36 -1.87 24.40
CA LEU A 115 -4.77 -0.56 24.69
C LEU A 115 -5.23 0.52 23.72
N GLU A 116 -5.57 0.14 22.49
CA GLU A 116 -6.07 1.03 21.43
C GLU A 116 -7.58 0.94 21.24
N GLY A 117 -8.28 0.16 22.07
CA GLY A 117 -9.72 -0.04 21.98
C GLY A 117 -10.17 -0.90 20.79
N ILE A 118 -9.27 -1.69 20.21
CA ILE A 118 -9.53 -2.58 19.06
C ILE A 118 -9.80 -4.00 19.58
N GLY A 119 -10.99 -4.53 19.27
CA GLY A 119 -11.48 -5.85 19.69
C GLY A 119 -11.51 -6.89 18.58
#